data_AF-A0A946DKG6-F1
#
_entry.id   AF-A0A946DKG6-F1
#
_cell.length_a   1.000
_cell.length_b   1.000
_cell.length_c   1.000
_cell.angle_alpha   90.00
_cell.angle_beta   90.00
_cell.angle_gamma   90.00
#
_symmetry.space_group_name_H-M   'P 1'
#
loop_
_entity.id
_entity.type
_entity.pdbx_description
1 polymer ?
#
loop_
_entity_poly.entity_id
_entity_poly.type
_entity_poly.pdbx_seq_one_letter_code
_entity_poly.pdbx_strand_id
1 'polypeptide(L)'
;MNHPIWLLVWVIALESIIITVLLPGNWTASVIEQESELLEIRLGPEESRWVHEKARSWYNSSLIETGVYSAAYNHLMPSIEERRKSVGMKDMGSNWFEWVGGRLQSTANAYYHILSRFALLLTWAPYFIILLAPAIYDGIASWKIKRTNFAYTSPLLHQYSTNSIIYVLIGLVALFLAPIVLDPTIIPASIMVICVMAGLMIGNLQKRV
;
A
#
# COMPACT_ATOMS: atom_id res chain seq x y z
N MET A 1 12.63 4.18 20.73
CA MET A 1 12.11 4.52 19.38
C MET A 1 11.25 3.37 18.78
N ASN A 2 10.53 2.59 19.61
CA ASN A 2 9.84 1.35 19.15
C ASN A 2 8.38 1.57 18.74
N HIS A 3 7.79 2.71 19.10
CA HIS A 3 6.38 3.01 18.87
C HIS A 3 5.92 3.03 17.40
N PRO A 4 6.68 3.58 16.42
CA PRO A 4 6.19 3.67 15.04
C PRO A 4 6.11 2.30 14.33
N ILE A 5 7.04 1.39 14.64
CA ILE A 5 7.03 0.04 14.05
C ILE A 5 5.83 -0.75 14.58
N TRP A 6 5.56 -0.68 15.89
CA TRP A 6 4.38 -1.31 16.47
C TRP A 6 3.09 -0.75 15.89
N LEU A 7 3.02 0.57 15.67
CA LEU A 7 1.86 1.19 15.04
C LEU A 7 1.62 0.64 13.63
N LEU A 8 2.67 0.52 12.82
CA LEU A 8 2.58 -0.07 11.48
C LEU A 8 2.10 -1.54 11.52
N VAL A 9 2.61 -2.34 12.46
CA VAL A 9 2.14 -3.72 12.65
C VAL A 9 0.66 -3.76 13.02
N TRP A 10 0.21 -2.89 13.93
CA TRP A 10 -1.19 -2.79 14.33
C TRP A 10 -2.09 -2.37 13.16
N VAL A 11 -1.66 -1.41 12.33
CA VAL A 11 -2.39 -1.00 11.12
C VAL A 11 -2.54 -2.17 10.16
N ILE A 12 -1.45 -2.88 9.84
CA ILE A 12 -1.48 -4.02 8.92
C ILE A 12 -2.41 -5.13 9.45
N ALA A 13 -2.30 -5.45 10.74
CA ALA A 13 -3.13 -6.47 11.37
C ALA A 13 -4.62 -6.10 11.34
N LEU A 14 -4.94 -4.85 11.69
CA LEU A 14 -6.32 -4.36 11.72
C LEU A 14 -6.93 -4.33 10.31
N GLU A 15 -6.22 -3.80 9.31
CA GLU A 15 -6.67 -3.80 7.91
C GLU A 15 -6.86 -5.22 7.39
N SER A 16 -5.94 -6.14 7.69
CA SER A 16 -6.06 -7.54 7.29
C SER A 16 -7.31 -8.20 7.88
N ILE A 17 -7.64 -7.90 9.15
CA ILE A 17 -8.87 -8.38 9.79
C ILE A 17 -10.11 -7.76 9.12
N ILE A 18 -10.10 -6.47 8.82
CA ILE A 18 -11.21 -5.81 8.13
C ILE A 18 -11.47 -6.46 6.77
N ILE A 19 -10.42 -6.65 5.98
CA ILE A 19 -10.52 -7.24 4.64
C ILE A 19 -11.04 -8.68 4.71
N THR A 20 -10.51 -9.48 5.63
CA THR A 20 -10.86 -10.90 5.73
C THR A 20 -12.18 -11.15 6.43
N VAL A 21 -12.61 -10.32 7.40
CA VAL A 21 -13.80 -10.60 8.22
C VAL A 21 -14.99 -9.73 7.83
N LEU A 22 -14.76 -8.45 7.55
CA LEU A 22 -15.83 -7.44 7.48
C LEU A 22 -16.26 -7.10 6.04
N LEU A 23 -15.36 -7.16 5.05
CA LEU A 23 -15.67 -6.70 3.68
C LEU A 23 -16.41 -7.73 2.83
N PRO A 24 -17.57 -7.42 2.24
CA PRO A 24 -18.24 -8.34 1.31
C PRO A 24 -17.40 -8.58 0.04
N GLY A 25 -17.57 -9.76 -0.58
CA GLY A 25 -16.78 -10.24 -1.74
C GLY A 25 -16.69 -9.26 -2.92
N ASN A 26 -17.73 -8.46 -3.09
CA ASN A 26 -17.92 -7.50 -4.18
C ASN A 26 -17.42 -6.08 -3.86
N TRP A 27 -17.18 -5.73 -2.59
CA TRP A 27 -16.80 -4.37 -2.21
C TRP A 27 -15.47 -3.96 -2.85
N THR A 28 -14.44 -4.79 -2.66
CA THR A 28 -13.10 -4.51 -3.21
C THR A 28 -13.12 -4.42 -4.73
N ALA A 29 -13.96 -5.22 -5.40
CA ALA A 29 -14.12 -5.13 -6.85
C ALA A 29 -14.66 -3.76 -7.29
N SER A 30 -15.68 -3.25 -6.60
CA SER A 30 -16.23 -1.91 -6.89
C SER A 30 -15.24 -0.77 -6.60
N VAL A 31 -14.38 -0.94 -5.59
CA VAL A 31 -13.31 0.03 -5.27
C VAL A 31 -12.25 0.03 -6.37
N ILE A 32 -11.84 -1.15 -6.84
CA ILE A 32 -10.87 -1.28 -7.94
C ILE A 32 -11.40 -0.61 -9.22
N GLU A 33 -12.69 -0.81 -9.52
CA GLU A 33 -13.34 -0.20 -10.69
C GLU A 33 -13.37 1.33 -10.61
N GLN A 34 -13.81 1.88 -9.47
CA GLN A 34 -13.82 3.34 -9.26
C GLN A 34 -12.41 3.95 -9.26
N GLU A 35 -11.42 3.26 -8.68
CA GLU A 35 -10.04 3.70 -8.69
C GLU A 35 -9.43 3.64 -10.09
N SER A 36 -9.80 2.64 -10.89
CA SER A 36 -9.42 2.54 -12.32
C SER A 36 -9.93 3.72 -13.13
N GLU A 37 -11.20 4.10 -12.96
CA GLU A 37 -11.80 5.26 -13.62
C GLU A 37 -11.09 6.56 -13.24
N LEU A 38 -10.83 6.77 -11.94
CA LEU A 38 -10.09 7.94 -11.47
C LEU A 38 -8.68 8.00 -12.04
N LEU A 39 -8.01 6.85 -12.11
CA LEU A 39 -6.65 6.76 -12.62
C LEU A 39 -6.60 7.07 -14.12
N GLU A 40 -7.57 6.59 -14.90
CA GLU A 40 -7.72 6.96 -16.31
C GLU A 40 -8.00 8.46 -16.49
N ILE A 41 -8.87 9.05 -15.67
CA ILE A 41 -9.18 10.49 -15.74
C ILE A 41 -7.95 11.36 -15.38
N ARG A 42 -7.15 10.94 -14.39
CA ARG A 42 -6.02 11.74 -13.86
C ARG A 42 -4.72 11.57 -14.64
N LEU A 43 -4.40 10.35 -15.05
CA LEU A 43 -3.10 9.99 -15.66
C LEU A 43 -3.23 9.65 -17.14
N GLY A 44 -4.44 9.41 -17.62
CA GLY A 44 -4.71 8.99 -18.98
C GLY A 44 -4.81 7.47 -19.15
N PRO A 45 -5.33 7.02 -20.30
CA PRO A 45 -5.63 5.61 -20.54
C PRO A 45 -4.37 4.74 -20.71
N GLU A 46 -3.25 5.30 -21.18
CA GLU A 46 -2.01 4.55 -21.38
C GLU A 46 -1.36 4.16 -20.05
N GLU A 47 -1.20 5.13 -19.13
CA GLU A 47 -0.67 4.89 -17.80
C GLU A 47 -1.58 3.95 -16.99
N SER A 48 -2.89 4.14 -17.10
CA SER A 48 -3.86 3.23 -16.48
C SER A 48 -3.70 1.79 -16.96
N ARG A 49 -3.58 1.60 -18.28
CA ARG A 49 -3.35 0.28 -18.85
C ARG A 49 -2.04 -0.33 -18.35
N TRP A 50 -0.96 0.45 -18.32
CA TRP A 50 0.34 -0.03 -17.82
C TRP A 50 0.25 -0.50 -16.37
N VAL A 51 -0.40 0.27 -15.49
CA VAL A 51 -0.60 -0.08 -14.08
C VAL A 51 -1.37 -1.40 -13.95
N HIS A 52 -2.48 -1.55 -14.67
CA HIS A 52 -3.30 -2.75 -14.61
C HIS A 52 -2.64 -3.99 -15.22
N GLU A 53 -1.91 -3.84 -16.33
CA GLU A 53 -1.14 -4.92 -16.94
C GLU A 53 -0.02 -5.40 -16.03
N LYS A 54 0.71 -4.47 -15.42
CA LYS A 54 1.79 -4.80 -14.48
C LYS A 54 1.26 -5.51 -13.24
N ALA A 55 0.19 -4.99 -12.66
CA ALA A 55 -0.48 -5.60 -11.50
C ALA A 55 -1.00 -7.00 -11.83
N ARG A 56 -1.63 -7.18 -12.99
CA ARG A 56 -2.14 -8.48 -13.45
C ARG A 56 -1.02 -9.48 -13.68
N SER A 57 0.09 -9.05 -14.28
CA SER A 57 1.28 -9.89 -14.46
C SER A 57 1.82 -10.39 -13.12
N TRP A 58 1.99 -9.50 -12.13
CA TRP A 58 2.42 -9.91 -10.79
C TRP A 58 1.43 -10.84 -10.13
N TYR A 59 0.14 -10.49 -10.14
CA TYR A 59 -0.92 -11.30 -9.55
C TYR A 59 -0.96 -12.71 -10.14
N ASN A 60 -0.87 -12.83 -11.46
CA ASN A 60 -0.85 -14.12 -12.14
C ASN A 60 0.39 -14.92 -11.73
N SER A 61 1.58 -14.32 -11.82
CA SER A 61 2.84 -14.98 -11.50
C SER A 61 2.99 -15.39 -10.04
N SER A 62 2.38 -14.65 -9.09
CA SER A 62 2.58 -14.88 -7.65
C SER A 62 1.47 -15.72 -7.02
N LEU A 63 0.21 -15.56 -7.45
CA LEU A 63 -0.94 -16.17 -6.81
C LEU A 63 -1.59 -17.29 -7.65
N ILE A 64 -1.67 -17.10 -8.97
CA ILE A 64 -2.41 -18.01 -9.87
C ILE A 64 -1.51 -19.12 -10.40
N GLU A 65 -0.40 -18.78 -11.06
CA GLU A 65 0.54 -19.73 -11.68
C GLU A 65 1.25 -20.60 -10.63
N THR A 66 1.50 -20.07 -9.44
CA THR A 66 2.04 -20.82 -8.30
C THR A 66 1.06 -21.86 -7.75
N GLY A 67 -0.22 -21.79 -8.12
CA GLY A 67 -1.28 -22.64 -7.58
C GLY A 67 -1.65 -22.33 -6.12
N VAL A 68 -1.17 -21.22 -5.54
CA VAL A 68 -1.51 -20.84 -4.16
C VAL A 68 -3.01 -20.64 -4.00
N TYR A 69 -3.66 -19.95 -4.95
CA TYR A 69 -5.10 -19.75 -4.90
C TYR A 69 -5.88 -21.05 -5.04
N SER A 70 -5.49 -21.92 -5.98
CA SER A 70 -6.17 -23.21 -6.19
C SER A 70 -5.98 -24.16 -5.01
N ALA A 71 -4.79 -24.17 -4.39
CA ALA A 71 -4.53 -24.94 -3.17
C ALA A 71 -5.39 -24.45 -2.00
N ALA A 72 -5.45 -23.13 -1.78
CA ALA A 72 -6.30 -22.54 -0.74
C ALA A 72 -7.79 -22.81 -0.97
N TYR A 73 -8.25 -22.67 -2.22
CA TYR A 73 -9.63 -22.95 -2.61
C TYR A 73 -9.99 -24.42 -2.37
N ASN A 74 -9.17 -25.36 -2.86
CA ASN A 74 -9.44 -26.79 -2.72
C ASN A 74 -9.32 -27.30 -1.28
N HIS A 75 -8.53 -26.64 -0.43
CA HIS A 75 -8.42 -26.99 0.99
C HIS A 75 -9.64 -26.54 1.80
N LEU A 76 -10.18 -25.36 1.48
CA LEU A 76 -11.28 -24.74 2.21
C LEU A 76 -12.66 -25.12 1.66
N MET A 77 -12.77 -25.41 0.36
CA MET A 77 -14.01 -25.79 -0.32
C MET A 77 -14.07 -27.28 -0.58
N PRO A 78 -15.22 -27.94 -0.27
CA PRO A 78 -15.41 -29.34 -0.61
C PRO A 78 -15.41 -29.54 -2.12
N SER A 79 -14.81 -30.63 -2.59
CA SER A 79 -14.79 -30.94 -4.02
C SER A 79 -16.19 -31.20 -4.57
N ILE A 80 -16.38 -30.98 -5.87
CA ILE A 80 -17.67 -31.21 -6.56
C ILE A 80 -18.13 -32.68 -6.38
N GLU A 81 -17.19 -33.62 -6.29
CA GLU A 81 -17.48 -35.05 -6.07
C GLU A 81 -17.95 -35.35 -4.64
N GLU A 82 -17.36 -34.71 -3.63
CA GLU A 82 -17.77 -34.85 -2.22
C GLU A 82 -19.16 -34.25 -1.97
N ARG A 83 -19.47 -33.09 -2.58
CA ARG A 83 -20.82 -32.49 -2.55
C ARG A 83 -21.88 -33.38 -3.20
N ARG A 84 -21.52 -34.16 -4.23
CA ARG A 84 -22.44 -35.09 -4.90
C ARG A 84 -22.68 -36.36 -4.10
N LYS A 85 -21.68 -36.86 -3.37
CA LYS A 85 -21.79 -38.07 -2.52
C LYS A 85 -22.51 -37.83 -1.20
N SER A 86 -22.47 -36.61 -0.65
CA SER A 86 -23.11 -36.28 0.63
C SER A 86 -24.53 -35.76 0.45
N VAL A 87 -25.48 -36.66 0.18
CA VAL A 87 -26.90 -36.31 -0.08
C VAL A 87 -27.63 -35.82 1.18
N GLY A 88 -27.20 -36.26 2.38
CA GLY A 88 -27.83 -35.95 3.68
C GLY A 88 -27.29 -34.71 4.41
N MET A 89 -26.12 -34.20 4.04
CA MET A 89 -25.52 -32.96 4.59
C MET A 89 -25.45 -31.84 3.55
N LYS A 90 -26.22 -31.95 2.46
CA LYS A 90 -26.23 -31.00 1.32
C LYS A 90 -26.46 -29.55 1.74
N ASP A 91 -27.34 -29.34 2.71
CA ASP A 91 -27.67 -28.01 3.27
C ASP A 91 -26.91 -27.69 4.57
N MET A 92 -26.17 -28.66 5.13
CA MET A 92 -25.35 -28.43 6.32
C MET A 92 -24.07 -27.69 5.92
N GLY A 93 -24.03 -26.39 6.21
CA GLY A 93 -22.87 -25.54 5.97
C GLY A 93 -22.83 -24.88 4.58
N SER A 94 -23.90 -24.93 3.78
CA SER A 94 -23.99 -24.17 2.52
C SER A 94 -23.67 -22.69 2.73
N ASN A 95 -24.28 -22.06 3.75
CA ASN A 95 -24.02 -20.67 4.14
C ASN A 95 -22.56 -20.43 4.58
N TRP A 96 -21.94 -21.40 5.26
CA TRP A 96 -20.54 -21.31 5.66
C TRP A 96 -19.61 -21.35 4.44
N PHE A 97 -19.86 -22.27 3.50
CA PHE A 97 -19.05 -22.40 2.30
C PHE A 97 -19.22 -21.20 1.35
N GLU A 98 -20.44 -20.66 1.22
CA GLU A 98 -20.67 -19.40 0.49
C GLU A 98 -19.93 -18.23 1.14
N TRP A 99 -19.95 -18.15 2.48
CA TRP A 99 -19.22 -17.12 3.22
C TRP A 99 -17.70 -17.26 2.99
N VAL A 100 -17.12 -18.44 3.19
CA VAL A 100 -15.68 -18.71 3.00
C VAL A 100 -15.25 -18.46 1.56
N GLY A 101 -16.04 -18.88 0.57
CA GLY A 101 -15.79 -18.59 -0.84
C GLY A 101 -15.72 -17.08 -1.11
N GLY A 102 -16.66 -16.33 -0.54
CA GLY A 102 -16.65 -14.86 -0.58
C GLY A 102 -15.41 -14.26 0.07
N ARG A 103 -14.92 -14.80 1.20
CA ARG A 103 -13.70 -14.33 1.88
C ARG A 103 -12.45 -14.58 1.06
N LEU A 104 -12.34 -15.75 0.45
CA LEU A 104 -11.20 -16.09 -0.40
C LEU A 104 -11.14 -15.16 -1.62
N GLN A 105 -12.30 -14.87 -2.22
CA GLN A 105 -12.40 -13.90 -3.30
C GLN A 105 -12.06 -12.48 -2.83
N SER A 106 -12.58 -12.01 -1.69
CA SER A 106 -12.21 -10.71 -1.11
C SER A 106 -10.71 -10.57 -0.89
N THR A 107 -10.08 -11.62 -0.37
CA THR A 107 -8.65 -11.65 -0.06
C THR A 107 -7.82 -11.58 -1.34
N ALA A 108 -8.21 -12.35 -2.36
CA ALA A 108 -7.57 -12.33 -3.66
C ALA A 108 -7.71 -10.96 -4.36
N ASN A 109 -8.91 -10.36 -4.30
CA ASN A 109 -9.17 -9.02 -4.83
C ASN A 109 -8.35 -7.95 -4.09
N ALA A 110 -8.26 -8.02 -2.76
CA ALA A 110 -7.46 -7.09 -1.97
C ALA A 110 -5.96 -7.22 -2.29
N TYR A 111 -5.49 -8.46 -2.49
CA TYR A 111 -4.12 -8.68 -2.92
C TYR A 111 -3.85 -8.07 -4.32
N TYR A 112 -4.75 -8.26 -5.27
CA TYR A 112 -4.66 -7.60 -6.58
C TYR A 112 -4.65 -6.07 -6.45
N HIS A 113 -5.50 -5.51 -5.59
CA HIS A 113 -5.59 -4.07 -5.35
C HIS A 113 -4.31 -3.48 -4.76
N ILE A 114 -3.66 -4.20 -3.84
CA ILE A 114 -2.34 -3.81 -3.31
C ILE A 114 -1.29 -3.80 -4.43
N LEU A 115 -1.31 -4.80 -5.31
CA LEU A 115 -0.39 -4.88 -6.45
C LEU A 115 -0.61 -3.74 -7.45
N SER A 116 -1.86 -3.35 -7.73
CA SER A 116 -2.16 -2.22 -8.62
C SER A 116 -1.66 -0.91 -8.05
N ARG A 117 -1.84 -0.68 -6.75
CA ARG A 117 -1.29 0.50 -6.09
C ARG A 117 0.23 0.51 -6.06
N PHE A 118 0.87 -0.65 -5.87
CA PHE A 118 2.33 -0.74 -5.95
C PHE A 118 2.85 -0.45 -7.37
N ALA A 119 2.14 -0.91 -8.41
CA ALA A 119 2.45 -0.56 -9.79
C ALA A 119 2.31 0.96 -10.00
N LEU A 120 1.24 1.57 -9.48
CA LEU A 120 1.06 3.03 -9.53
C LEU A 120 2.20 3.78 -8.82
N LEU A 121 2.68 3.33 -7.65
CA LEU A 121 3.85 3.94 -7.00
C LEU A 121 5.11 3.90 -7.87
N LEU A 122 5.29 2.82 -8.65
CA LEU A 122 6.43 2.69 -9.55
C LEU A 122 6.38 3.70 -10.70
N THR A 123 5.19 4.07 -11.19
CA THR A 123 5.03 5.18 -12.14
C THR A 123 5.57 6.49 -11.58
N TRP A 124 5.42 6.71 -10.27
CA TRP A 124 5.88 7.93 -9.59
C TRP A 124 7.34 7.88 -9.10
N ALA A 125 7.97 6.70 -9.06
CA ALA A 125 9.32 6.52 -8.53
C ALA A 125 10.41 7.36 -9.24
N PRO A 126 10.42 7.51 -10.58
CA PRO A 126 11.38 8.38 -11.25
C PRO A 126 11.27 9.85 -10.80
N TYR A 127 10.04 10.35 -10.66
CA TYR A 127 9.78 11.72 -10.22
C TYR A 127 10.20 11.94 -8.76
N PHE A 128 10.01 10.94 -7.90
CA PHE A 128 10.51 10.96 -6.53
C PHE A 128 12.03 11.18 -6.48
N ILE A 129 12.79 10.47 -7.32
CA ILE A 129 14.26 10.61 -7.38
C ILE A 129 14.65 12.02 -7.82
N ILE A 130 13.99 12.56 -8.85
CA ILE A 130 14.25 13.91 -9.38
C ILE A 130 14.01 14.99 -8.32
N LEU A 131 12.98 14.84 -7.48
CA LEU A 131 12.67 15.80 -6.40
C LEU A 131 13.53 15.59 -5.15
N LEU A 132 13.87 14.35 -4.83
CA LEU A 132 14.64 14.03 -3.64
C LEU A 132 16.09 14.50 -3.76
N ALA A 133 16.71 14.37 -4.93
CA ALA A 133 18.09 14.76 -5.15
C ALA A 133 18.40 16.24 -4.80
N PRO A 134 17.67 17.25 -5.31
CA PRO A 134 17.89 18.65 -4.95
C PRO A 134 17.53 18.93 -3.49
N ALA A 135 16.49 18.29 -2.93
CA ALA A 135 16.13 18.48 -1.52
C ALA A 135 17.22 17.98 -0.56
N ILE A 136 17.84 16.84 -0.87
CA ILE A 136 19.00 16.32 -0.14
C ILE A 136 20.17 17.28 -0.29
N TYR A 137 20.47 17.73 -1.51
CA TYR A 137 21.57 18.65 -1.77
C TYR A 137 21.41 19.96 -0.98
N ASP A 138 20.24 20.57 -1.01
CA ASP A 138 19.90 21.77 -0.25
C ASP A 138 20.05 21.55 1.26
N GLY A 139 19.58 20.40 1.77
CA GLY A 139 19.79 19.98 3.16
C GLY A 139 21.28 19.89 3.53
N ILE A 140 22.10 19.26 2.69
CA ILE A 140 23.55 19.14 2.91
C ILE A 140 24.22 20.52 2.88
N ALA A 141 23.86 21.38 1.92
CA ALA A 141 24.40 22.73 1.82
C ALA A 141 24.05 23.57 3.04
N SER A 142 22.78 23.54 3.46
CA SER A 142 22.30 24.17 4.69
C SER A 142 23.04 23.68 5.94
N TRP A 143 23.28 22.37 6.04
CA TRP A 143 24.05 21.79 7.13
C TRP A 143 25.50 22.27 7.14
N LYS A 144 26.16 22.33 5.97
CA LYS A 144 27.53 22.84 5.84
C LYS A 144 27.63 24.32 6.24
N ILE A 145 26.70 25.16 5.78
CA ILE A 145 26.64 26.58 6.16
C ILE A 145 26.46 26.74 7.67
N LYS A 146 25.53 25.98 8.26
CA LYS A 146 25.33 26.00 9.72
C LYS A 146 26.54 25.47 10.48
N ARG A 147 27.36 24.60 9.89
CA ARG A 147 28.59 24.09 10.52
C ARG A 147 29.69 25.15 10.55
N THR A 148 29.86 25.91 9.47
CA THR A 148 30.88 26.97 9.37
C THR A 148 30.48 28.25 10.09
N ASN A 149 29.19 28.55 10.17
CA ASN A 149 28.68 29.62 11.01
C ASN A 149 28.37 29.15 12.44
N PHE A 150 28.38 30.07 13.40
CA PHE A 150 27.85 29.84 14.76
C PHE A 150 26.31 29.71 14.79
N ALA A 151 25.68 29.45 13.64
CA ALA A 151 24.24 29.24 13.54
C ALA A 151 23.83 27.97 14.30
N TYR A 152 22.70 28.08 15.02
CA TYR A 152 22.14 26.99 15.80
C TYR A 152 21.44 25.97 14.88
N THR A 153 21.78 24.70 15.07
CA THR A 153 21.01 23.58 14.56
C THR A 153 19.82 23.36 15.48
N SER A 154 18.59 23.38 14.96
CA SER A 154 17.37 23.15 15.78
C SER A 154 17.10 21.65 15.95
N PRO A 155 17.21 21.08 17.17
CA PRO A 155 16.88 19.68 17.41
C PRO A 155 15.39 19.37 17.19
N LEU A 156 14.53 20.36 17.44
CA LEU A 156 13.09 20.23 17.22
C LEU A 156 12.77 20.04 15.73
N LEU A 157 13.37 20.85 14.85
CA LEU A 157 13.15 20.70 13.41
C LEU A 157 13.62 19.34 12.89
N HIS A 158 14.76 18.85 13.39
CA HIS A 158 15.22 17.51 13.06
C HIS A 158 14.22 16.44 13.52
N GLN A 159 13.77 16.49 14.77
CA GLN A 159 12.82 15.51 15.31
C GLN A 159 11.48 15.53 14.59
N TYR A 160 10.90 16.72 14.35
CA TYR A 160 9.64 16.84 13.63
C TYR A 160 9.75 16.40 12.18
N SER A 161 10.85 16.71 11.50
CA SER A 161 11.07 16.27 10.12
C SER A 161 11.17 14.75 10.03
N THR A 162 11.96 14.13 10.91
CA THR A 162 12.09 12.65 10.98
C THR A 162 10.75 12.00 11.28
N ASN A 163 10.02 12.48 12.30
CA ASN A 163 8.71 11.92 12.65
C ASN A 163 7.69 12.13 11.53
N SER A 164 7.70 13.28 10.85
CA SER A 164 6.78 13.56 9.74
C SER A 164 7.00 12.60 8.58
N ILE A 165 8.25 12.32 8.20
CA ILE A 165 8.56 11.32 7.16
C ILE A 165 8.00 9.95 7.57
N ILE A 166 8.24 9.53 8.82
CA ILE A 166 7.75 8.25 9.33
C ILE A 166 6.22 8.18 9.29
N TYR A 167 5.51 9.21 9.77
CA TYR A 167 4.05 9.21 9.79
C TYR A 167 3.43 9.30 8.39
N VAL A 168 4.05 10.04 7.45
CA VAL A 168 3.59 10.06 6.05
C VAL A 168 3.78 8.68 5.41
N LEU A 169 4.90 8.00 5.65
CA LEU A 169 5.12 6.65 5.14
C LEU A 169 4.13 5.64 5.74
N ILE A 170 3.89 5.70 7.05
CA ILE A 170 2.88 4.83 7.69
C ILE A 170 1.48 5.14 7.14
N GLY A 171 1.13 6.42 6.98
CA GLY A 171 -0.14 6.84 6.39
C GLY A 171 -0.31 6.34 4.96
N LEU A 172 0.73 6.41 4.13
CA LEU A 172 0.72 5.84 2.78
C LEU A 172 0.50 4.32 2.82
N VAL A 173 1.21 3.59 3.66
CA VAL A 173 1.01 2.14 3.81
C VAL A 173 -0.42 1.83 4.26
N ALA A 174 -0.95 2.57 5.24
CA ALA A 174 -2.31 2.41 5.72
C ALA A 174 -3.33 2.64 4.60
N LEU A 175 -3.22 3.75 3.87
CA LEU A 175 -4.09 4.07 2.74
C LEU A 175 -4.02 3.01 1.65
N PHE A 176 -2.82 2.53 1.34
CA PHE A 176 -2.60 1.54 0.29
C PHE A 176 -3.21 0.18 0.60
N LEU A 177 -3.28 -0.18 1.88
CA LEU A 177 -3.94 -1.40 2.34
C LEU A 177 -5.45 -1.21 2.50
N ALA A 178 -5.88 0.02 2.79
CA ALA A 178 -7.27 0.33 3.06
C ALA A 178 -8.15 0.09 1.80
N PRO A 179 -9.28 -0.61 1.94
CA PRO A 179 -10.22 -0.95 0.87
C PRO A 179 -11.15 0.24 0.53
N ILE A 180 -10.55 1.42 0.32
CA ILE A 180 -11.23 2.67 0.01
C ILE A 180 -10.73 3.20 -1.32
N VAL A 181 -11.56 3.96 -2.02
CA VAL A 181 -11.14 4.61 -3.27
C VAL A 181 -10.11 5.69 -2.94
N LEU A 182 -8.94 5.63 -3.58
CA LEU A 182 -7.89 6.63 -3.44
C LEU A 182 -7.77 7.45 -4.71
N ASP A 183 -7.69 8.79 -4.55
CA ASP A 183 -7.29 9.65 -5.66
C ASP A 183 -5.77 9.48 -5.90
N PRO A 184 -5.32 9.19 -7.13
CA PRO A 184 -3.90 9.03 -7.47
C PRO A 184 -3.01 10.22 -7.10
N THR A 185 -3.58 11.42 -6.92
CA THR A 185 -2.86 12.65 -6.54
C THR A 185 -2.30 12.62 -5.11
N ILE A 186 -2.77 11.72 -4.25
CA ILE A 186 -2.24 11.55 -2.89
C ILE A 186 -0.76 11.14 -2.92
N ILE A 187 -0.35 10.36 -3.93
CA ILE A 187 1.03 9.88 -4.09
C ILE A 187 2.01 11.06 -4.32
N PRO A 188 1.86 11.89 -5.37
CA PRO A 188 2.75 13.02 -5.58
C PRO A 188 2.71 14.04 -4.43
N ALA A 189 1.54 14.27 -3.81
CA ALA A 189 1.46 15.13 -2.63
C ALA A 189 2.32 14.61 -1.46
N SER A 190 2.25 13.31 -1.19
CA SER A 190 3.04 12.67 -0.14
C SER A 190 4.55 12.70 -0.46
N ILE A 191 4.92 12.49 -1.73
CA ILE A 191 6.29 12.62 -2.22
C ILE A 191 6.84 14.03 -1.94
N MET A 192 6.09 15.08 -2.26
CA MET A 192 6.51 16.46 -2.01
C MET A 192 6.77 16.71 -0.51
N VAL A 193 5.86 16.27 0.36
CA VAL A 193 6.03 16.40 1.81
C VAL A 193 7.28 15.66 2.29
N ILE A 194 7.49 14.42 1.83
CA ILE A 194 8.68 13.63 2.18
C ILE A 194 9.97 14.34 1.73
N CYS A 195 10.02 14.86 0.50
CA CYS A 195 11.21 15.56 -0.01
C CYS A 195 11.55 16.80 0.82
N VAL A 196 10.55 17.64 1.13
CA VAL A 196 10.74 18.85 1.96
C VAL A 196 11.23 18.47 3.36
N MET A 197 10.60 17.49 4.00
CA MET A 197 11.00 17.03 5.32
C MET A 197 12.38 16.38 5.31
N ALA A 198 12.76 15.67 4.25
CA ALA A 198 14.09 15.07 4.12
C ALA A 198 15.17 16.15 4.06
N GLY A 199 14.96 17.23 3.29
CA GLY A 199 15.86 18.38 3.24
C GLY A 199 16.01 19.05 4.62
N LEU A 200 14.89 19.29 5.33
CA LEU A 200 14.90 19.86 6.67
C LEU A 200 15.58 18.96 7.72
N MET A 201 15.36 17.65 7.62
CA MET A 201 15.98 16.65 8.50
C MET A 201 17.51 16.70 8.38
N ILE A 202 18.03 16.68 7.13
CA ILE A 202 19.46 16.70 6.84
C ILE A 202 20.06 18.07 7.21
N GLY A 203 19.40 19.16 6.83
CA GLY A 203 19.82 20.52 7.13
C GLY A 203 19.85 20.87 8.62
N ASN A 204 19.26 20.03 9.48
CA ASN A 204 19.29 20.17 10.93
C ASN A 204 19.97 18.99 11.65
N LEU A 205 20.86 18.26 10.98
CA LEU A 205 21.70 17.26 11.64
C LEU A 205 22.60 17.90 12.71
N GLN A 206 22.68 17.26 13.88
CA GLN A 206 23.51 17.73 14.98
C GLN A 206 24.99 17.77 14.56
N LYS A 207 25.68 18.86 14.93
CA LYS A 207 27.13 18.98 14.77
C LYS A 207 27.76 17.92 15.68
N ARG A 208 28.41 16.91 15.10
CA ARG A 208 29.34 16.06 15.85
C ARG A 208 30.68 16.80 15.92
N VAL A 209 31.14 17.02 17.15
CA VAL A 209 32.43 17.65 17.47
C VAL A 209 33.58 16.77 16.97
#